data_AF-A0A7V3X1H8-F1
#
_entry.id   AF-A0A7V3X1H8-F1
#
_cell.length_a   1.000
_cell.length_b   1.000
_cell.length_c   1.000
_cell.angle_alpha   90.00
_cell.angle_beta   90.00
_cell.angle_gamma   90.00
#
_symmetry.space_group_name_H-M   'P 1'
#
loop_
_entity.id
_entity.type
_entity.pdbx_description
1 polymer ?
#
loop_
_entity_poly.entity_id
_entity_poly.type
_entity_poly.pdbx_seq_one_letter_code
_entity_poly.pdbx_strand_id
1 'polypeptide(L)'
;MEDELDSVPPCVRFRKQIFCKTSCHLSRNPAIIVSDFRFVIWCFPRYQGNGIMGWYRRPRRSSARVMWTIALHLSLVAYLVPPSLSRLSAQQPELPIAAAVIRVAPPLPPPAEPVVGVQSVEELFRAVETAKEGTTILLSPGRYMLPRRLEIRTDRLTLRGATGRREEVILDGGPHQLGELLAIHGCSDVVVADLTIENVRWNGIKLDTDSGVHRVTIYNCILHNIWQRGVKGVRVPATVARPEGFRVMYCLFYNDRPKSYADDPADTPENFQGNYIGGIDVMFAMRWTISDNVFYNIQGRTREGRGAIFLWHDSRDCIVERNVIINCDVGIAIGNSYKPPDVPVHATNIVVRNNFVVQCPESDIVADYTRDCLIANNTIFDPENRLGRLIRLVHDNSGTVVANNLLVGSPIRNESTSEIRLLHNLVLPSSPDLFADPKRGDLHLKTPQSAVCDGGTPLPQVTEDFDRQPRDSRPDIGADEWPKESPFQKSN
;
A
#
# COMPACT_ATOMS: atom_id res chain seq x y z
N MET A 1 -2.18 -26.72 8.27
CA MET A 1 -2.99 -26.12 9.34
C MET A 1 -3.70 -24.96 8.69
N GLU A 2 -4.86 -25.30 8.15
CA GLU A 2 -5.90 -24.38 7.71
C GLU A 2 -6.63 -23.92 8.97
N ASP A 3 -6.61 -22.63 9.27
CA ASP A 3 -7.56 -21.93 10.13
C ASP A 3 -7.36 -20.42 9.90
N GLU A 4 -8.45 -19.64 9.98
CA GLU A 4 -8.58 -18.18 9.76
C GLU A 4 -8.90 -17.66 8.35
N LEU A 5 -9.89 -18.28 7.68
CA LEU A 5 -10.72 -17.57 6.70
C LEU A 5 -12.13 -17.20 7.21
N ASP A 6 -12.46 -17.49 8.47
CA ASP A 6 -13.78 -17.21 9.04
C ASP A 6 -13.70 -16.24 10.23
N SER A 7 -13.93 -14.96 9.99
CA SER A 7 -14.68 -14.06 10.91
C SER A 7 -14.89 -12.64 10.36
N VAL A 8 -15.30 -12.52 9.09
CA VAL A 8 -16.01 -11.31 8.63
C VAL A 8 -17.45 -11.72 8.32
N PRO A 9 -18.45 -11.37 9.14
CA PRO A 9 -19.83 -11.68 8.79
C PRO A 9 -20.27 -10.85 7.57
N PRO A 10 -21.11 -11.41 6.68
CA PRO A 10 -21.56 -10.71 5.48
C PRO A 10 -22.36 -9.45 5.83
N CYS A 11 -22.07 -8.37 5.11
CA CYS A 11 -22.81 -7.10 5.15
C CYS A 11 -24.33 -7.34 5.20
N VAL A 12 -24.95 -6.81 6.26
CA VAL A 12 -26.40 -6.70 6.38
C VAL A 12 -26.92 -5.90 5.19
N ARG A 13 -27.74 -6.55 4.37
CA ARG A 13 -28.49 -5.96 3.25
C ARG A 13 -29.30 -4.76 3.75
N PHE A 14 -28.93 -3.54 3.34
CA PHE A 14 -29.83 -2.40 3.41
C PHE A 14 -30.97 -2.59 2.40
N ARG A 15 -32.13 -3.06 2.88
CA ARG A 15 -33.40 -2.88 2.17
C ARG A 15 -33.74 -1.40 2.19
N LYS A 16 -33.90 -0.79 1.02
CA LYS A 16 -34.63 0.49 0.86
C LYS A 16 -36.01 0.34 1.50
N GLN A 17 -36.23 0.96 2.66
CA GLN A 17 -37.57 1.27 3.15
C GLN A 17 -38.00 2.58 2.50
N ILE A 18 -38.81 2.45 1.46
CA ILE A 18 -39.59 3.54 0.89
C ILE A 18 -40.72 3.82 1.89
N PHE A 19 -40.75 5.05 2.43
CA PHE A 19 -41.90 5.54 3.18
C PHE A 19 -43.07 5.74 2.23
N CYS A 20 -44.18 5.07 2.52
CA CYS A 20 -45.48 5.22 1.89
C CYS A 20 -46.20 6.44 2.45
N LYS A 21 -46.68 7.33 1.58
CA LYS A 21 -47.85 8.19 1.82
C LYS A 21 -48.83 8.01 0.64
N THR A 22 -49.96 7.38 0.96
CA THR A 22 -51.35 7.66 0.53
C THR A 22 -51.57 8.93 -0.32
N SER A 23 -52.44 9.04 -1.34
CA SER A 23 -53.52 8.22 -1.93
C SER A 23 -54.02 8.84 -3.26
N CYS A 24 -54.76 8.04 -4.07
CA CYS A 24 -55.74 8.40 -5.13
C CYS A 24 -55.21 9.00 -6.45
N HIS A 25 -55.66 8.65 -7.66
CA HIS A 25 -56.79 7.84 -8.14
C HIS A 25 -56.63 7.59 -9.67
N LEU A 26 -57.13 6.45 -10.18
CA LEU A 26 -57.71 6.22 -11.54
C LEU A 26 -56.76 6.37 -12.77
N SER A 27 -56.71 5.52 -13.80
CA SER A 27 -57.52 4.36 -14.22
C SER A 27 -56.91 3.67 -15.47
N ARG A 28 -57.31 2.40 -15.70
CA ARG A 28 -57.45 1.65 -16.98
C ARG A 28 -56.25 0.93 -17.64
N ASN A 29 -56.31 -0.40 -17.50
CA ASN A 29 -55.82 -1.51 -18.36
C ASN A 29 -56.47 -1.50 -19.79
N PRO A 30 -56.22 -2.49 -20.70
CA PRO A 30 -54.99 -3.22 -21.09
C PRO A 30 -54.84 -3.36 -22.64
N ALA A 31 -53.73 -3.89 -23.18
CA ALA A 31 -53.76 -4.72 -24.40
C ALA A 31 -52.39 -5.37 -24.71
N ILE A 32 -52.47 -6.67 -25.03
CA ILE A 32 -51.46 -7.58 -25.55
C ILE A 32 -51.41 -7.44 -27.08
N ILE A 33 -50.23 -7.37 -27.70
CA ILE A 33 -49.97 -7.88 -29.07
C ILE A 33 -48.57 -8.49 -29.15
N VAL A 34 -48.53 -9.66 -29.78
CA VAL A 34 -47.42 -10.59 -30.04
C VAL A 34 -46.77 -10.30 -31.39
N SER A 35 -45.45 -10.51 -31.53
CA SER A 35 -44.78 -11.07 -32.74
C SER A 35 -43.33 -11.41 -32.37
N ASP A 36 -42.95 -12.68 -32.20
CA ASP A 36 -42.54 -13.69 -33.19
C ASP A 36 -41.26 -13.36 -33.97
N PHE A 37 -40.17 -14.08 -33.65
CA PHE A 37 -39.32 -14.76 -34.64
C PHE A 37 -38.67 -16.02 -33.99
N ARG A 38 -38.96 -17.18 -34.59
CA ARG A 38 -38.41 -18.53 -34.33
C ARG A 38 -37.05 -18.70 -35.08
N PHE A 39 -36.14 -19.68 -34.90
CA PHE A 39 -36.19 -21.15 -34.74
C PHE A 39 -34.78 -21.64 -34.24
N VAL A 40 -34.69 -22.49 -33.19
CA VAL A 40 -34.38 -23.97 -33.18
C VAL A 40 -32.88 -24.34 -33.28
N ILE A 41 -32.18 -24.79 -32.22
CA ILE A 41 -32.16 -26.08 -31.45
C ILE A 41 -31.95 -27.32 -32.32
N TRP A 42 -30.87 -28.07 -32.12
CA TRP A 42 -30.91 -29.55 -32.08
C TRP A 42 -29.86 -30.08 -31.09
N CYS A 43 -30.24 -31.12 -30.36
CA CYS A 43 -29.58 -31.63 -29.17
C CYS A 43 -29.55 -33.18 -29.20
N PHE A 44 -28.53 -33.75 -28.53
CA PHE A 44 -28.39 -35.14 -28.02
C PHE A 44 -28.12 -36.30 -29.01
N PRO A 45 -27.60 -37.49 -28.56
CA PRO A 45 -27.44 -37.99 -27.18
C PRO A 45 -26.08 -38.65 -26.78
N ARG A 46 -25.96 -38.92 -25.46
CA ARG A 46 -24.98 -39.81 -24.78
C ARG A 46 -25.15 -41.29 -25.16
N TYR A 47 -24.10 -42.12 -25.02
CA TYR A 47 -24.16 -43.45 -24.35
C TYR A 47 -22.76 -44.02 -24.02
N GLN A 48 -22.72 -44.86 -22.96
CA GLN A 48 -21.58 -45.52 -22.31
C GLN A 48 -21.07 -46.80 -23.03
N GLY A 49 -19.88 -47.30 -22.66
CA GLY A 49 -19.58 -48.75 -22.69
C GLY A 49 -18.12 -49.21 -22.89
N ASN A 50 -17.49 -49.64 -21.80
CA ASN A 50 -16.43 -50.65 -21.58
C ASN A 50 -15.64 -51.31 -22.76
N GLY A 51 -14.31 -51.44 -22.55
CA GLY A 51 -13.70 -52.78 -22.47
C GLY A 51 -12.54 -53.18 -23.43
N ILE A 52 -11.37 -53.44 -22.81
CA ILE A 52 -10.43 -54.56 -23.08
C ILE A 52 -9.36 -54.42 -24.21
N MET A 53 -8.11 -54.14 -23.76
CA MET A 53 -6.87 -54.94 -23.89
C MET A 53 -6.45 -55.55 -25.26
N GLY A 54 -5.25 -55.18 -25.75
CA GLY A 54 -4.30 -56.20 -26.24
C GLY A 54 -3.32 -55.91 -27.39
N TRP A 55 -2.06 -55.65 -27.00
CA TRP A 55 -0.79 -56.25 -27.50
C TRP A 55 -0.29 -56.10 -28.95
N TYR A 56 0.84 -55.37 -29.05
CA TYR A 56 2.16 -55.78 -29.61
C TYR A 56 2.32 -56.26 -31.08
N ARG A 57 3.16 -55.54 -31.85
CA ARG A 57 4.53 -55.97 -32.24
C ARG A 57 5.23 -54.99 -33.20
N ARG A 58 6.38 -54.48 -32.77
CA ARG A 58 7.55 -54.08 -33.59
C ARG A 58 8.50 -55.30 -33.69
N PRO A 59 9.69 -55.27 -34.36
CA PRO A 59 10.23 -54.45 -35.47
C PRO A 59 11.02 -55.29 -36.52
N ARG A 60 11.57 -54.68 -37.59
CA ARG A 60 13.03 -54.68 -37.88
C ARG A 60 13.42 -53.84 -39.11
N ARG A 61 14.60 -53.21 -38.97
CA ARG A 61 15.44 -52.47 -39.94
C ARG A 61 15.81 -53.40 -41.13
N SER A 62 16.15 -52.97 -42.35
CA SER A 62 17.06 -51.90 -42.77
C SER A 62 17.09 -51.83 -44.30
N SER A 63 17.24 -50.64 -44.89
CA SER A 63 18.13 -50.42 -46.03
C SER A 63 18.27 -48.93 -46.32
N ALA A 64 19.53 -48.49 -46.26
CA ALA A 64 20.01 -47.15 -46.48
C ALA A 64 20.08 -46.79 -47.98
N ARG A 65 20.07 -45.47 -48.24
CA ARG A 65 20.75 -44.71 -49.31
C ARG A 65 19.78 -43.75 -49.99
N VAL A 66 19.68 -42.55 -49.44
CA VAL A 66 19.62 -41.23 -50.10
C VAL A 66 19.49 -40.24 -48.93
N MET A 67 20.46 -39.35 -48.75
CA MET A 67 20.48 -38.12 -47.91
C MET A 67 21.85 -37.94 -47.25
N TRP A 68 22.86 -37.66 -48.07
CA TRP A 68 24.21 -37.26 -47.63
C TRP A 68 24.71 -36.05 -48.44
N THR A 69 23.87 -35.03 -48.61
CA THR A 69 24.28 -33.80 -49.31
C THR A 69 23.59 -32.50 -48.85
N ILE A 70 23.09 -32.42 -47.61
CA ILE A 70 22.65 -31.14 -46.99
C ILE A 70 23.01 -31.12 -45.49
N ALA A 71 24.28 -31.37 -45.16
CA ALA A 71 24.79 -31.25 -43.79
C ALA A 71 26.20 -30.64 -43.70
N LEU A 72 26.65 -30.00 -44.79
CA LEU A 72 27.79 -29.09 -44.80
C LEU A 72 27.28 -27.83 -45.48
N HIS A 73 26.99 -26.77 -44.71
CA HIS A 73 26.86 -25.34 -45.10
C HIS A 73 26.20 -24.48 -43.98
N LEU A 74 26.03 -25.00 -42.75
CA LEU A 74 25.55 -24.24 -41.59
C LEU A 74 26.46 -24.38 -40.35
N SER A 75 27.78 -24.51 -40.55
CA SER A 75 28.75 -24.63 -39.45
C SER A 75 29.91 -23.63 -39.51
N LEU A 76 29.73 -22.48 -40.17
CA LEU A 76 30.81 -21.49 -40.29
C LEU A 76 30.34 -20.02 -40.27
N VAL A 77 29.45 -19.65 -39.33
CA VAL A 77 29.26 -18.25 -38.89
C VAL A 77 28.94 -18.23 -37.39
N ALA A 78 29.80 -18.88 -36.59
CA ALA A 78 29.63 -18.95 -35.14
C ALA A 78 30.94 -18.67 -34.39
N TYR A 79 31.77 -17.75 -34.90
CA TYR A 79 32.89 -17.21 -34.14
C TYR A 79 33.18 -15.81 -34.67
N LEU A 80 32.94 -14.80 -33.81
CA LEU A 80 33.31 -13.36 -33.87
C LEU A 80 32.15 -12.44 -33.46
N VAL A 81 31.52 -12.70 -32.32
CA VAL A 81 30.83 -11.65 -31.56
C VAL A 81 31.48 -11.60 -30.18
N PRO A 82 32.17 -10.50 -29.81
CA PRO A 82 32.71 -10.37 -28.47
C PRO A 82 31.57 -10.33 -27.44
N PRO A 83 31.73 -10.92 -26.24
CA PRO A 83 30.73 -10.87 -25.17
C PRO A 83 30.77 -9.49 -24.49
N SER A 84 30.38 -8.46 -25.21
CA SER A 84 30.16 -7.12 -24.69
C SER A 84 29.26 -6.40 -25.68
N LEU A 85 28.16 -5.81 -25.19
CA LEU A 85 26.95 -5.32 -25.90
C LEU A 85 25.85 -6.42 -25.91
N SER A 86 24.73 -6.35 -25.19
CA SER A 86 24.11 -5.22 -24.50
C SER A 86 23.15 -5.84 -23.47
N ARG A 87 23.38 -5.64 -22.17
CA ARG A 87 22.23 -5.57 -21.26
C ARG A 87 21.54 -4.27 -21.65
N LEU A 88 20.60 -4.33 -22.58
CA LEU A 88 19.51 -3.36 -22.57
C LEU A 88 18.85 -3.59 -21.21
N SER A 89 19.27 -2.80 -20.21
CA SER A 89 18.42 -2.52 -19.06
C SER A 89 17.10 -2.10 -19.69
N ALA A 90 16.08 -2.96 -19.60
CA ALA A 90 14.73 -2.50 -19.78
C ALA A 90 14.59 -1.38 -18.75
N GLN A 91 14.65 -0.14 -19.23
CA GLN A 91 14.53 1.05 -18.41
C GLN A 91 13.16 0.88 -17.76
N GLN A 92 13.13 0.60 -16.45
CA GLN A 92 11.86 0.55 -15.74
C GLN A 92 11.17 1.88 -16.00
N PRO A 93 9.88 1.88 -16.38
CA PRO A 93 9.17 3.13 -16.61
C PRO A 93 9.33 3.99 -15.36
N GLU A 94 9.81 5.22 -15.55
CA GLU A 94 9.92 6.17 -14.45
C GLU A 94 8.54 6.35 -13.83
N LEU A 95 8.42 6.10 -12.53
CA LEU A 95 7.15 6.31 -11.83
C LEU A 95 6.77 7.80 -11.95
N PRO A 96 5.49 8.13 -12.15
CA PRO A 96 5.03 9.51 -12.29
C PRO A 96 4.95 10.21 -10.93
N ILE A 97 6.07 10.23 -10.22
CA ILE A 97 6.28 10.80 -8.90
C ILE A 97 7.43 11.81 -9.06
N ALA A 98 7.30 12.99 -8.47
CA ALA A 98 8.33 14.01 -8.59
C ALA A 98 9.53 13.62 -7.72
N ALA A 99 10.75 13.77 -8.25
CA ALA A 99 11.96 13.45 -7.49
C ALA A 99 12.10 14.30 -6.22
N ALA A 100 11.59 15.54 -6.23
CA ALA A 100 11.65 16.48 -5.11
C ALA A 100 10.92 15.97 -3.84
N VAL A 101 9.92 15.11 -4.00
CA VAL A 101 9.14 14.57 -2.86
C VAL A 101 9.59 13.17 -2.44
N ILE A 102 10.56 12.58 -3.14
CA ILE A 102 11.15 11.29 -2.76
C ILE A 102 12.33 11.56 -1.81
N ARG A 103 12.14 11.24 -0.53
CA ARG A 103 13.21 11.38 0.46
C ARG A 103 14.28 10.31 0.26
N VAL A 104 15.52 10.77 0.15
CA VAL A 104 16.69 9.90 0.21
C VAL A 104 16.84 9.39 1.64
N ALA A 105 16.76 8.08 1.81
CA ALA A 105 16.97 7.46 3.10
C ALA A 105 18.41 7.72 3.58
N PRO A 106 18.62 8.24 4.81
CA PRO A 106 19.94 8.21 5.42
C PRO A 106 20.51 6.79 5.41
N PRO A 107 21.80 6.58 5.09
CA PRO A 107 22.36 5.24 5.08
C PRO A 107 22.30 4.65 6.50
N LEU A 108 21.86 3.39 6.61
CA LEU A 108 21.99 2.63 7.85
C LEU A 108 23.48 2.44 8.19
N PRO A 109 23.85 2.34 9.47
CA PRO A 109 25.22 2.02 9.88
C PRO A 109 25.74 0.75 9.20
N PRO A 110 27.06 0.58 9.06
CA PRO A 110 27.64 -0.69 8.63
C PRO A 110 27.11 -1.85 9.48
N PRO A 111 26.84 -3.03 8.90
CA PRO A 111 26.43 -4.22 9.64
C PRO A 111 27.35 -4.51 10.83
N ALA A 112 26.77 -4.75 12.00
CA ALA A 112 27.51 -5.26 13.16
C ALA A 112 27.62 -6.79 13.07
N GLU A 113 28.73 -7.34 13.53
CA GLU A 113 28.91 -8.79 13.63
C GLU A 113 27.91 -9.40 14.64
N PRO A 114 27.38 -10.61 14.38
CA PRO A 114 27.73 -11.50 13.27
C PRO A 114 27.04 -11.16 11.94
N VAL A 115 27.80 -11.17 10.84
CA VAL A 115 27.27 -10.95 9.48
C VAL A 115 27.30 -12.24 8.65
N VAL A 116 26.18 -12.57 8.01
CA VAL A 116 26.05 -13.70 7.07
C VAL A 116 25.75 -13.17 5.68
N GLY A 117 26.70 -13.32 4.77
CA GLY A 117 26.51 -13.01 3.35
C GLY A 117 25.64 -14.05 2.65
N VAL A 118 24.69 -13.61 1.83
CA VAL A 118 23.76 -14.45 1.08
C VAL A 118 23.76 -14.04 -0.39
N GLN A 119 23.82 -15.04 -1.28
CA GLN A 119 23.84 -14.88 -2.74
C GLN A 119 22.80 -15.75 -3.45
N SER A 120 22.15 -16.66 -2.74
CA SER A 120 21.13 -17.55 -3.29
C SER A 120 19.91 -17.69 -2.39
N VAL A 121 18.81 -18.18 -2.97
CA VAL A 121 17.58 -18.48 -2.22
C VAL A 121 17.83 -19.53 -1.15
N GLU A 122 18.59 -20.58 -1.44
CA GLU A 122 18.87 -21.63 -0.44
C GLU A 122 19.66 -21.08 0.75
N GLU A 123 20.67 -20.24 0.49
CA GLU A 123 21.42 -19.55 1.53
C GLU A 123 20.55 -18.60 2.35
N LEU A 124 19.61 -17.88 1.73
CA LEU A 124 18.68 -17.00 2.42
C LEU A 124 17.84 -17.77 3.44
N PHE A 125 17.19 -18.85 3.02
CA PHE A 125 16.38 -19.66 3.92
C PHE A 125 17.22 -20.26 5.04
N ARG A 126 18.39 -20.82 4.72
CA ARG A 126 19.31 -21.39 5.71
C ARG A 126 19.79 -20.34 6.72
N ALA A 127 20.13 -19.14 6.23
CA ALA A 127 20.59 -18.05 7.08
C ALA A 127 19.49 -17.60 8.04
N VAL A 128 18.26 -17.42 7.57
CA VAL A 128 17.13 -17.05 8.44
C VAL A 128 16.80 -18.14 9.45
N GLU A 129 16.81 -19.41 9.05
CA GLU A 129 16.48 -20.56 9.92
C GLU A 129 17.53 -20.81 11.01
N THR A 130 18.80 -20.46 10.78
CA THR A 130 19.91 -20.78 11.69
C THR A 130 20.53 -19.55 12.35
N ALA A 131 20.08 -18.34 12.00
CA ALA A 131 20.58 -17.09 12.55
C ALA A 131 20.42 -17.05 14.08
N LYS A 132 21.49 -16.60 14.74
CA LYS A 132 21.43 -16.24 16.15
C LYS A 132 20.90 -14.83 16.30
N GLU A 133 20.42 -14.51 17.49
CA GLU A 133 20.02 -13.17 17.88
C GLU A 133 21.10 -12.13 17.53
N GLY A 134 20.70 -11.00 16.94
CA GLY A 134 21.61 -9.93 16.52
C GLY A 134 22.30 -10.14 15.16
N THR A 135 22.06 -11.26 14.47
CA THR A 135 22.69 -11.52 13.16
C THR A 135 22.21 -10.54 12.09
N THR A 136 23.14 -10.03 11.28
CA THR A 136 22.83 -9.36 10.01
C THR A 136 22.95 -10.33 8.85
N ILE A 137 21.84 -10.61 8.17
CA ILE A 137 21.79 -11.30 6.89
C ILE A 137 21.92 -10.26 5.77
N LEU A 138 23.05 -10.31 5.06
CA LEU A 138 23.44 -9.34 4.04
C LEU A 138 23.25 -9.93 2.64
N LEU A 139 22.23 -9.46 1.93
CA LEU A 139 21.84 -9.95 0.61
C LEU A 139 22.68 -9.29 -0.49
N SER A 140 23.37 -10.09 -1.29
CA SER A 140 24.06 -9.59 -2.49
C SER A 140 23.05 -9.19 -3.58
N PRO A 141 23.40 -8.24 -4.47
CA PRO A 141 22.55 -7.86 -5.59
C PRO A 141 22.07 -9.08 -6.38
N GLY A 142 20.76 -9.15 -6.63
CA GLY A 142 20.14 -10.30 -7.27
C GLY A 142 18.63 -10.35 -7.09
N ARG A 143 18.01 -11.22 -7.87
CA ARG A 143 16.58 -11.53 -7.78
C ARG A 143 16.39 -12.92 -7.20
N TYR A 144 15.70 -12.99 -6.07
CA TYR A 144 15.48 -14.18 -5.27
C TYR A 144 14.02 -14.61 -5.43
N MET A 145 13.79 -15.60 -6.30
CA MET A 145 12.46 -16.17 -6.53
C MET A 145 12.12 -17.10 -5.36
N LEU A 146 11.32 -16.63 -4.41
CA LEU A 146 11.08 -17.40 -3.19
C LEU A 146 10.10 -18.55 -3.47
N PRO A 147 10.42 -19.80 -3.09
CA PRO A 147 9.55 -20.96 -3.28
C PRO A 147 8.41 -21.04 -2.27
N ARG A 148 8.53 -20.30 -1.16
CA ARG A 148 7.58 -20.25 -0.04
C ARG A 148 7.78 -18.95 0.75
N ARG A 149 6.87 -18.67 1.67
CA ARG A 149 7.00 -17.58 2.65
C ARG A 149 8.29 -17.73 3.46
N LEU A 150 9.06 -16.65 3.57
CA LEU A 150 10.23 -16.56 4.45
C LEU A 150 9.77 -16.10 5.84
N GLU A 151 10.21 -16.76 6.90
CA GLU A 151 9.71 -16.50 8.26
C GLU A 151 10.85 -16.15 9.21
N ILE A 152 10.86 -14.92 9.71
CA ILE A 152 11.80 -14.44 10.71
C ILE A 152 11.22 -14.68 12.11
N ARG A 153 11.94 -15.45 12.91
CA ARG A 153 11.59 -15.78 14.31
C ARG A 153 12.67 -15.40 15.33
N THR A 154 13.71 -14.71 14.89
CA THR A 154 14.89 -14.43 15.70
C THR A 154 14.90 -12.97 16.11
N ASP A 155 15.02 -12.72 17.40
CA ASP A 155 15.16 -11.36 17.94
C ASP A 155 16.38 -10.64 17.35
N ARG A 156 16.26 -9.32 17.17
CA ARG A 156 17.35 -8.46 16.70
C ARG A 156 17.97 -8.88 15.36
N LEU A 157 17.23 -9.62 14.53
CA LEU A 157 17.68 -9.98 13.19
C LEU A 157 17.62 -8.78 12.26
N THR A 158 18.68 -8.55 11.49
CA THR A 158 18.66 -7.60 10.37
C THR A 158 18.70 -8.35 9.05
N LEU A 159 17.69 -8.18 8.19
CA LEU A 159 17.69 -8.64 6.80
C LEU A 159 17.83 -7.41 5.90
N ARG A 160 18.97 -7.27 5.20
CA ARG A 160 19.21 -6.09 4.37
C ARG A 160 20.00 -6.33 3.09
N GLY A 161 19.78 -5.49 2.09
CA GLY A 161 20.61 -5.44 0.88
C GLY A 161 22.03 -4.94 1.15
N ALA A 162 23.01 -5.48 0.43
CA ALA A 162 24.43 -5.19 0.63
C ALA A 162 24.88 -3.78 0.20
N THR A 163 24.12 -3.12 -0.67
CA THR A 163 24.55 -1.88 -1.34
C THR A 163 23.81 -0.63 -0.88
N GLY A 164 22.77 -0.78 -0.05
CA GLY A 164 21.86 0.32 0.31
C GLY A 164 20.89 0.73 -0.81
N ARG A 165 20.95 0.08 -1.97
CA ARG A 165 20.08 0.34 -3.12
C ARG A 165 19.01 -0.73 -3.21
N ARG A 166 17.80 -0.36 -2.84
CA ARG A 166 16.63 -1.24 -2.75
C ARG A 166 16.23 -1.91 -4.06
N GLU A 167 16.62 -1.34 -5.19
CA GLU A 167 16.36 -1.85 -6.55
C GLU A 167 17.31 -3.00 -6.93
N GLU A 168 18.44 -3.15 -6.23
CA GLU A 168 19.47 -4.14 -6.57
C GLU A 168 19.21 -5.52 -5.93
N VAL A 169 18.39 -5.59 -4.88
CA VAL A 169 18.03 -6.83 -4.17
C VAL A 169 16.52 -7.01 -4.20
N ILE A 170 16.04 -8.04 -4.88
CA ILE A 170 14.61 -8.26 -5.11
C ILE A 170 14.19 -9.63 -4.57
N LEU A 171 13.24 -9.65 -3.65
CA LEU A 171 12.55 -10.85 -3.20
C LEU A 171 11.21 -10.97 -3.96
N ASP A 172 11.05 -12.01 -4.78
CA ASP A 172 9.95 -12.15 -5.74
C ASP A 172 9.08 -13.37 -5.43
N GLY A 173 7.79 -13.12 -5.17
CA GLY A 173 6.79 -14.15 -4.88
C GLY A 173 6.01 -14.64 -6.11
N GLY A 174 6.19 -13.98 -7.26
CA GLY A 174 5.38 -14.18 -8.46
C GLY A 174 5.47 -15.59 -9.06
N PRO A 175 6.68 -16.14 -9.29
CA PRO A 175 6.85 -17.46 -9.90
C PRO A 175 6.15 -18.60 -9.17
N HIS A 176 5.99 -18.49 -7.85
CA HIS A 176 5.32 -19.49 -7.00
C HIS A 176 3.95 -19.03 -6.51
N GLN A 177 3.44 -17.90 -7.03
CA GLN A 177 2.11 -17.36 -6.73
C GLN A 177 1.86 -17.22 -5.22
N LEU A 178 2.87 -16.73 -4.50
CA LEU A 178 2.81 -16.68 -3.03
C LEU A 178 1.69 -15.75 -2.55
N GLY A 179 0.96 -16.24 -1.54
CA GLY A 179 0.00 -15.44 -0.78
C GLY A 179 0.72 -14.35 0.01
N GLU A 180 1.78 -14.72 0.74
CA GLU A 180 2.58 -13.80 1.54
C GLU A 180 4.06 -14.08 1.34
N LEU A 181 4.89 -13.03 1.34
CA LEU A 181 6.32 -13.17 1.03
C LEU A 181 7.18 -13.28 2.30
N LEU A 182 7.08 -12.31 3.20
CA LEU A 182 7.85 -12.25 4.44
C LEU A 182 6.91 -12.24 5.65
N ALA A 183 7.15 -13.09 6.64
CA ALA A 183 6.49 -13.05 7.94
C ALA A 183 7.50 -12.79 9.07
N ILE A 184 7.10 -11.97 10.04
CA ILE A 184 7.83 -11.76 11.29
C ILE A 184 6.93 -12.28 12.41
N HIS A 185 7.46 -13.22 13.20
CA HIS A 185 6.68 -14.01 14.14
C HIS A 185 7.44 -14.22 15.46
N GLY A 186 6.80 -13.91 16.58
CA GLY A 186 7.28 -14.22 17.93
C GLY A 186 8.64 -13.61 18.29
N CYS A 187 9.02 -12.51 17.67
CA CYS A 187 10.32 -11.86 17.88
C CYS A 187 10.23 -10.33 17.82
N SER A 188 11.25 -9.66 18.32
CA SER A 188 11.35 -8.20 18.44
C SER A 188 12.62 -7.64 17.82
N ASP A 189 12.62 -6.32 17.58
CA ASP A 189 13.79 -5.55 17.16
C ASP A 189 14.36 -5.99 15.78
N VAL A 190 13.48 -6.49 14.91
CA VAL A 190 13.85 -6.91 13.55
C VAL A 190 14.00 -5.69 12.63
N VAL A 191 15.01 -5.70 11.76
CA VAL A 191 15.18 -4.70 10.70
C VAL A 191 15.06 -5.38 9.33
N VAL A 192 14.20 -4.85 8.47
CA VAL A 192 14.12 -5.21 7.05
C VAL A 192 14.46 -3.97 6.25
N ALA A 193 15.55 -4.00 5.47
CA ALA A 193 16.02 -2.78 4.82
C ALA A 193 16.66 -2.97 3.44
N ASP A 194 16.72 -1.87 2.68
CA ASP A 194 17.54 -1.76 1.46
C ASP A 194 17.22 -2.85 0.41
N LEU A 195 15.95 -3.21 0.24
CA LEU A 195 15.50 -4.28 -0.66
C LEU A 195 14.10 -4.06 -1.24
N THR A 196 13.77 -4.79 -2.29
CA THR A 196 12.46 -4.85 -2.93
C THR A 196 11.74 -6.14 -2.57
N ILE A 197 10.44 -6.03 -2.28
CA ILE A 197 9.48 -7.14 -2.16
C ILE A 197 8.45 -6.97 -3.25
N GLU A 198 8.27 -7.98 -4.11
CA GLU A 198 7.34 -7.85 -5.23
C GLU A 198 6.55 -9.09 -5.63
N ASN A 199 5.46 -8.85 -6.35
CA ASN A 199 4.56 -9.83 -6.96
C ASN A 199 3.96 -10.81 -5.95
N VAL A 200 3.12 -10.29 -5.07
CA VAL A 200 2.53 -11.06 -3.96
C VAL A 200 1.02 -10.93 -3.98
N ARG A 201 0.30 -12.07 -3.94
CA ARG A 201 -1.17 -12.07 -4.03
C ARG A 201 -1.84 -11.37 -2.86
N TRP A 202 -1.29 -11.51 -1.66
CA TRP A 202 -1.86 -10.93 -0.44
C TRP A 202 -0.89 -9.93 0.18
N ASN A 203 -0.03 -10.38 1.10
CA ASN A 203 0.71 -9.48 1.99
C ASN A 203 2.21 -9.52 1.73
N GLY A 204 2.85 -8.37 1.50
CA GLY A 204 4.28 -8.28 1.26
C GLY A 204 5.07 -8.66 2.53
N ILE A 205 4.86 -7.89 3.59
CA ILE A 205 5.39 -8.15 4.94
C ILE A 205 4.22 -8.34 5.89
N LYS A 206 4.05 -9.55 6.40
CA LYS A 206 3.08 -9.87 7.45
C LYS A 206 3.76 -9.82 8.81
N LEU A 207 3.18 -9.05 9.71
CA LEU A 207 3.54 -8.96 11.11
C LEU A 207 2.53 -9.80 11.88
N ASP A 208 2.96 -10.95 12.39
CA ASP A 208 2.13 -11.81 13.26
C ASP A 208 2.07 -11.18 14.65
N THR A 209 1.44 -10.01 14.76
CA THR A 209 1.37 -9.21 15.99
C THR A 209 0.63 -9.92 17.13
N ASP A 210 -0.19 -10.92 16.81
CA ASP A 210 -0.82 -11.87 17.73
C ASP A 210 0.18 -12.84 18.39
N SER A 211 1.41 -12.92 17.89
CA SER A 211 2.49 -13.74 18.47
C SER A 211 3.46 -12.96 19.37
N GLY A 212 3.24 -11.65 19.59
CA GLY A 212 4.12 -10.81 20.42
C GLY A 212 5.30 -10.20 19.65
N VAL A 213 5.04 -9.71 18.44
CA VAL A 213 6.04 -8.98 17.63
C VAL A 213 6.10 -7.52 18.06
N HIS A 214 7.30 -7.00 18.31
CA HIS A 214 7.52 -5.60 18.71
C HIS A 214 8.72 -4.97 18.00
N ARG A 215 8.71 -3.64 17.86
CA ARG A 215 9.88 -2.83 17.44
C ARG A 215 10.50 -3.24 16.11
N VAL A 216 9.68 -3.61 15.12
CA VAL A 216 10.16 -3.88 13.76
C VAL A 216 10.41 -2.57 13.02
N THR A 217 11.54 -2.47 12.32
CA THR A 217 11.86 -1.37 11.40
C THR A 217 11.88 -1.87 9.97
N ILE A 218 11.03 -1.30 9.12
CA ILE A 218 11.03 -1.47 7.65
C ILE A 218 11.58 -0.17 7.05
N TYR A 219 12.71 -0.25 6.36
CA TYR A 219 13.50 0.93 6.03
C TYR A 219 14.02 0.92 4.60
N ASN A 220 13.76 1.97 3.83
CA ASN A 220 14.29 2.09 2.47
C ASN A 220 13.95 0.85 1.61
N CYS A 221 12.70 0.38 1.68
CA CYS A 221 12.23 -0.77 0.89
C CYS A 221 11.34 -0.33 -0.27
N ILE A 222 11.24 -1.19 -1.30
CA ILE A 222 10.16 -1.13 -2.30
C ILE A 222 9.17 -2.26 -2.02
N LEU A 223 7.88 -1.96 -2.02
CA LEU A 223 6.80 -2.92 -1.99
C LEU A 223 5.97 -2.75 -3.27
N HIS A 224 6.20 -3.63 -4.23
CA HIS A 224 5.73 -3.50 -5.61
C HIS A 224 4.77 -4.62 -6.01
N ASN A 225 3.60 -4.29 -6.57
CA ASN A 225 2.59 -5.27 -6.99
C ASN A 225 2.18 -6.21 -5.85
N ILE A 226 1.72 -5.60 -4.75
CA ILE A 226 1.21 -6.29 -3.58
C ILE A 226 -0.31 -6.09 -3.54
N TRP A 227 -1.06 -7.19 -3.66
CA TRP A 227 -2.48 -7.12 -4.03
C TRP A 227 -3.47 -7.21 -2.87
N GLN A 228 -2.98 -7.35 -1.62
CA GLN A 228 -3.74 -6.98 -0.43
C GLN A 228 -3.05 -5.89 0.38
N ARG A 229 -1.94 -6.15 1.08
CA ARG A 229 -1.26 -5.15 1.93
C ARG A 229 0.25 -5.22 1.80
N GLY A 230 0.90 -4.09 1.53
CA GLY A 230 2.35 -4.00 1.63
C GLY A 230 2.86 -4.43 3.00
N VAL A 231 2.28 -3.86 4.07
CA VAL A 231 2.53 -4.25 5.46
C VAL A 231 1.21 -4.58 6.15
N LYS A 232 1.09 -5.79 6.70
CA LYS A 232 -0.11 -6.25 7.43
C LYS A 232 0.21 -6.53 8.89
N GLY A 233 -0.52 -5.90 9.80
CA GLY A 233 -0.61 -6.31 11.21
C GLY A 233 -1.96 -6.97 11.48
N VAL A 234 -1.97 -8.04 12.26
CA VAL A 234 -3.19 -8.80 12.55
C VAL A 234 -3.84 -8.35 13.85
N ARG A 235 -5.09 -8.80 14.07
CA ARG A 235 -5.80 -8.56 15.33
C ARG A 235 -5.06 -9.23 16.48
N VAL A 236 -4.99 -8.55 17.63
CA VAL A 236 -4.19 -9.01 18.78
C VAL A 236 -5.13 -9.52 19.88
N PRO A 237 -4.97 -10.76 20.36
CA PRO A 237 -5.71 -11.27 21.52
C PRO A 237 -5.42 -10.47 22.79
N ALA A 238 -6.39 -10.39 23.71
CA ALA A 238 -6.22 -9.68 24.97
C ALA A 238 -5.09 -10.22 25.87
N THR A 239 -4.66 -11.47 25.64
CA THR A 239 -3.56 -12.14 26.36
C THR A 239 -2.17 -11.79 25.82
N VAL A 240 -2.10 -11.08 24.69
CA VAL A 240 -0.84 -10.75 24.01
C VAL A 240 -0.58 -9.25 24.17
N ALA A 241 0.67 -8.91 24.48
CA ALA A 241 1.06 -7.52 24.59
C ALA A 241 0.83 -6.78 23.27
N ARG A 242 0.39 -5.52 23.37
CA ARG A 242 0.10 -4.69 22.21
C ARG A 242 1.37 -4.47 21.36
N PRO A 243 1.30 -4.62 20.02
CA PRO A 243 2.46 -4.41 19.15
C PRO A 243 2.89 -2.95 19.18
N GLU A 244 4.14 -2.72 19.57
CA GLU A 244 4.61 -1.37 19.86
C GLU A 244 5.95 -1.01 19.23
N GLY A 245 6.16 0.29 18.97
CA GLY A 245 7.45 0.85 18.57
C GLY A 245 7.89 0.54 17.15
N PHE A 246 6.97 0.20 16.25
CA PHE A 246 7.28 -0.13 14.85
C PHE A 246 7.59 1.14 14.04
N ARG A 247 8.44 0.98 13.04
CA ARG A 247 8.84 2.07 12.14
C ARG A 247 8.77 1.62 10.69
N VAL A 248 8.08 2.39 9.85
CA VAL A 248 8.06 2.20 8.40
C VAL A 248 8.49 3.51 7.76
N MET A 249 9.71 3.53 7.21
CA MET A 249 10.39 4.76 6.85
C MET A 249 11.08 4.70 5.48
N TYR A 250 10.97 5.80 4.72
CA TYR A 250 11.62 5.95 3.42
C TYR A 250 11.26 4.86 2.40
N CYS A 251 10.11 4.20 2.56
CA CYS A 251 9.68 3.12 1.67
C CYS A 251 8.86 3.66 0.49
N LEU A 252 8.88 2.89 -0.61
CA LEU A 252 8.06 3.13 -1.79
C LEU A 252 7.06 1.97 -1.94
N PHE A 253 5.78 2.28 -1.92
CA PHE A 253 4.69 1.34 -2.14
C PHE A 253 4.00 1.68 -3.46
N TYR A 254 3.98 0.75 -4.41
CA TYR A 254 3.24 0.99 -5.64
C TYR A 254 2.76 -0.27 -6.35
N ASN A 255 1.68 -0.11 -7.12
CA ASN A 255 1.23 -1.11 -8.07
C ASN A 255 1.21 -0.52 -9.47
N ASP A 256 1.51 -1.34 -10.48
CA ASP A 256 1.59 -0.87 -11.87
C ASP A 256 0.22 -0.47 -12.44
N ARG A 257 -0.86 -1.01 -11.86
CA ARG A 257 -2.24 -0.84 -12.31
C ARG A 257 -3.22 -1.09 -11.17
N PRO A 258 -4.50 -0.71 -11.33
CA PRO A 258 -5.56 -1.17 -10.44
C PRO A 258 -5.57 -2.70 -10.30
N LYS A 259 -5.95 -3.17 -9.10
CA LYS A 259 -6.16 -4.59 -8.81
C LYS A 259 -7.16 -5.19 -9.81
N SER A 260 -6.96 -6.46 -10.14
CA SER A 260 -7.90 -7.31 -10.87
C SER A 260 -8.16 -8.59 -10.06
N TYR A 261 -9.21 -9.33 -10.40
CA TYR A 261 -9.50 -10.61 -9.72
C TYR A 261 -8.41 -11.67 -9.89
N ALA A 262 -7.60 -11.59 -10.95
CA ALA A 262 -6.52 -12.54 -11.18
C ALA A 262 -5.35 -12.36 -10.20
N ASP A 263 -5.21 -11.16 -9.65
CA ASP A 263 -4.11 -10.81 -8.74
C ASP A 263 -4.29 -11.41 -7.35
N ASP A 264 -5.55 -11.56 -6.93
CA ASP A 264 -5.95 -12.15 -5.66
C ASP A 264 -7.28 -12.90 -5.84
N PRO A 265 -7.23 -14.21 -6.15
CA PRO A 265 -8.44 -15.00 -6.35
C PRO A 265 -9.34 -15.13 -5.11
N ALA A 266 -8.87 -14.75 -3.92
CA ALA A 266 -9.67 -14.75 -2.69
C ALA A 266 -10.57 -13.51 -2.58
N ASP A 267 -10.30 -12.47 -3.36
CA ASP A 267 -11.12 -11.27 -3.47
C ASP A 267 -12.07 -11.43 -4.66
N THR A 268 -13.36 -11.62 -4.38
CA THR A 268 -14.38 -12.02 -5.35
C THR A 268 -15.49 -10.97 -5.45
N PRO A 269 -16.35 -11.02 -6.47
CA PRO A 269 -17.55 -10.17 -6.54
C PRO A 269 -18.47 -10.27 -5.32
N GLU A 270 -18.43 -11.38 -4.59
CA GLU A 270 -19.34 -11.66 -3.47
C GLU A 270 -18.85 -11.09 -2.13
N ASN A 271 -17.55 -10.82 -1.97
CA ASN A 271 -17.00 -10.27 -0.73
C ASN A 271 -16.59 -8.78 -0.87
N PHE A 272 -15.42 -8.49 -1.43
CA PHE A 272 -14.82 -7.16 -1.49
C PHE A 272 -14.78 -6.58 -2.92
N GLN A 273 -15.27 -7.32 -3.92
CA GLN A 273 -15.42 -6.87 -5.30
C GLN A 273 -14.11 -6.44 -5.99
N GLY A 274 -12.98 -6.96 -5.54
CA GLY A 274 -11.64 -6.59 -5.99
C GLY A 274 -11.09 -5.35 -5.31
N ASN A 275 -11.63 -4.98 -4.15
CA ASN A 275 -11.21 -3.81 -3.37
C ASN A 275 -10.58 -4.17 -2.02
N TYR A 276 -10.25 -5.44 -1.77
CA TYR A 276 -9.48 -5.81 -0.57
C TYR A 276 -8.00 -5.49 -0.75
N ILE A 277 -7.67 -4.21 -0.83
CA ILE A 277 -6.32 -3.70 -1.08
C ILE A 277 -6.03 -2.43 -0.27
N GLY A 278 -4.78 -2.25 0.15
CA GLY A 278 -4.27 -1.08 0.88
C GLY A 278 -2.74 -1.12 0.95
N GLY A 279 -2.10 -0.09 1.50
CA GLY A 279 -0.64 -0.05 1.66
C GLY A 279 -0.21 -0.68 2.98
N ILE A 280 -0.50 -0.01 4.08
CA ILE A 280 -0.30 -0.47 5.46
C ILE A 280 -1.66 -0.65 6.11
N ASP A 281 -1.93 -1.82 6.69
CA ASP A 281 -3.17 -2.11 7.43
C ASP A 281 -2.81 -2.83 8.71
N VAL A 282 -2.94 -2.13 9.84
CA VAL A 282 -2.47 -2.61 11.13
C VAL A 282 -3.51 -2.34 12.22
N MET A 283 -3.62 -3.30 13.13
CA MET A 283 -4.55 -3.28 14.25
C MET A 283 -3.78 -3.14 15.56
N PHE A 284 -4.36 -2.46 16.54
CA PHE A 284 -3.77 -2.29 17.87
C PHE A 284 -2.36 -1.68 17.86
N ALA A 285 -2.00 -0.91 16.83
CA ALA A 285 -0.69 -0.29 16.75
C ALA A 285 -0.45 0.64 17.94
N MET A 286 0.72 0.59 18.60
CA MET A 286 1.08 1.50 19.70
C MET A 286 2.44 2.15 19.46
N ARG A 287 2.54 3.48 19.48
CA ARG A 287 3.82 4.17 19.25
C ARG A 287 4.47 3.81 17.90
N TRP A 288 3.66 3.66 16.85
CA TRP A 288 4.20 3.43 15.50
C TRP A 288 4.59 4.75 14.86
N THR A 289 5.65 4.73 14.05
CA THR A 289 6.04 5.85 13.18
C THR A 289 5.99 5.40 11.73
N ILE A 290 5.15 6.06 10.94
CA ILE A 290 5.03 5.84 9.50
C ILE A 290 5.42 7.16 8.83
N SER A 291 6.67 7.25 8.36
CA SER A 291 7.20 8.51 7.88
C SER A 291 8.01 8.45 6.60
N ASP A 292 8.03 9.56 5.87
CA ASP A 292 8.90 9.75 4.72
C ASP A 292 8.68 8.69 3.60
N ASN A 293 7.49 8.07 3.55
CA ASN A 293 7.15 7.04 2.56
C ASN A 293 6.39 7.63 1.38
N VAL A 294 6.43 6.92 0.26
CA VAL A 294 5.62 7.23 -0.93
C VAL A 294 4.66 6.08 -1.22
N PHE A 295 3.39 6.40 -1.39
CA PHE A 295 2.34 5.47 -1.81
C PHE A 295 1.79 5.93 -3.15
N TYR A 296 1.88 5.09 -4.16
CA TYR A 296 1.44 5.41 -5.51
C TYR A 296 0.54 4.30 -6.07
N ASN A 297 -0.63 4.69 -6.55
CA ASN A 297 -1.49 3.79 -7.33
C ASN A 297 -1.91 2.51 -6.59
N ILE A 298 -2.17 2.60 -5.29
CA ILE A 298 -2.75 1.52 -4.50
C ILE A 298 -4.27 1.55 -4.69
N GLN A 299 -4.77 0.79 -5.66
CA GLN A 299 -6.15 0.88 -6.13
C GLN A 299 -6.84 -0.47 -6.23
N GLY A 300 -8.07 -0.52 -5.71
CA GLY A 300 -9.03 -1.57 -5.96
C GLY A 300 -9.69 -1.43 -7.32
N ARG A 301 -10.43 -2.47 -7.72
CA ARG A 301 -11.12 -2.54 -9.02
C ARG A 301 -12.08 -1.39 -9.28
N THR A 302 -12.76 -0.90 -8.24
CA THR A 302 -13.80 0.15 -8.37
C THR A 302 -13.43 1.44 -7.66
N ARG A 303 -12.17 1.57 -7.21
CA ARG A 303 -11.67 2.70 -6.42
C ARG A 303 -12.30 2.81 -5.01
N GLU A 304 -12.66 1.67 -4.42
CA GLU A 304 -13.36 1.57 -3.11
C GLU A 304 -12.57 0.73 -2.08
N GLY A 305 -11.26 0.67 -2.24
CA GLY A 305 -10.34 -0.07 -1.38
C GLY A 305 -10.07 0.58 -0.03
N ARG A 306 -8.98 0.16 0.61
CA ARG A 306 -8.57 0.62 1.94
C ARG A 306 -7.49 1.71 1.84
N GLY A 307 -7.15 2.29 2.98
CA GLY A 307 -6.11 3.30 3.09
C GLY A 307 -4.77 2.84 2.55
N ALA A 308 -4.06 3.74 1.88
CA ALA A 308 -2.61 3.62 1.70
C ALA A 308 -1.94 3.46 3.07
N ILE A 309 -2.45 4.17 4.07
CA ILE A 309 -2.14 3.96 5.49
C ILE A 309 -3.46 3.75 6.24
N PHE A 310 -3.60 2.64 6.95
CA PHE A 310 -4.82 2.28 7.68
C PHE A 310 -4.51 1.78 9.09
N LEU A 311 -4.81 2.62 10.08
CA LEU A 311 -4.66 2.34 11.51
C LEU A 311 -6.05 2.16 12.13
N TRP A 312 -6.31 1.02 12.74
CA TRP A 312 -7.63 0.74 13.32
C TRP A 312 -7.54 -0.23 14.50
N HIS A 313 -8.71 -0.64 15.01
CA HIS A 313 -8.82 -1.54 16.16
C HIS A 313 -7.98 -1.07 17.37
N ASP A 314 -8.42 0.01 18.00
CA ASP A 314 -7.78 0.60 19.18
C ASP A 314 -6.27 0.87 18.98
N SER A 315 -5.87 1.50 17.87
CA SER A 315 -4.49 1.99 17.67
C SER A 315 -4.25 3.24 18.52
N ARG A 316 -3.03 3.42 19.05
CA ARG A 316 -2.69 4.49 20.01
C ARG A 316 -1.31 5.11 19.79
N ASP A 317 -1.19 6.41 20.05
CA ASP A 317 0.08 7.13 20.15
C ASP A 317 0.97 7.00 18.88
N CYS A 318 0.37 6.85 17.70
CA CYS A 318 1.11 6.70 16.45
C CYS A 318 1.29 8.05 15.73
N ILE A 319 2.33 8.13 14.92
CA ILE A 319 2.66 9.29 14.10
C ILE A 319 2.68 8.86 12.63
N VAL A 320 1.92 9.58 11.80
CA VAL A 320 1.88 9.45 10.34
C VAL A 320 2.32 10.79 9.74
N GLU A 321 3.55 10.86 9.22
CA GLU A 321 4.14 12.13 8.83
C GLU A 321 5.03 12.15 7.60
N ARG A 322 5.08 13.27 6.89
CA ARG A 322 5.98 13.45 5.73
C ARG A 322 5.83 12.37 4.66
N ASN A 323 4.65 11.75 4.56
CA ASN A 323 4.35 10.79 3.51
C ASN A 323 3.77 11.52 2.30
N VAL A 324 3.98 10.93 1.12
CA VAL A 324 3.42 11.36 -0.15
C VAL A 324 2.47 10.27 -0.62
N ILE A 325 1.20 10.61 -0.82
CA ILE A 325 0.17 9.64 -1.19
C ILE A 325 -0.52 10.13 -2.45
N ILE A 326 -0.39 9.36 -3.53
CA ILE A 326 -0.82 9.77 -4.87
C ILE A 326 -1.69 8.68 -5.46
N ASN A 327 -2.89 9.05 -5.87
CA ASN A 327 -3.78 8.21 -6.67
C ASN A 327 -4.09 6.86 -5.98
N CYS A 328 -4.24 6.87 -4.65
CA CYS A 328 -4.70 5.73 -3.85
C CYS A 328 -6.24 5.77 -3.71
N ASP A 329 -6.90 4.69 -3.30
CA ASP A 329 -8.37 4.71 -3.10
C ASP A 329 -8.74 5.63 -1.93
N VAL A 330 -8.13 5.36 -0.78
CA VAL A 330 -8.12 6.19 0.42
C VAL A 330 -6.67 6.53 0.75
N GLY A 331 -6.39 7.77 1.14
CA GLY A 331 -5.03 8.17 1.52
C GLY A 331 -4.65 7.65 2.90
N ILE A 332 -5.08 8.36 3.94
CA ILE A 332 -4.82 8.02 5.35
C ILE A 332 -6.15 7.75 6.06
N ALA A 333 -6.31 6.55 6.59
CA ALA A 333 -7.46 6.16 7.39
C ALA A 333 -7.06 5.89 8.84
N ILE A 334 -7.61 6.67 9.77
CA ILE A 334 -7.56 6.40 11.21
C ILE A 334 -8.97 5.95 11.66
N GLY A 335 -9.18 4.64 11.59
CA GLY A 335 -10.46 3.99 11.86
C GLY A 335 -11.32 3.70 10.63
N ASN A 336 -12.48 3.08 10.89
CA ASN A 336 -13.40 2.57 9.88
C ASN A 336 -14.84 2.59 10.40
N SER A 337 -15.83 2.58 9.51
CA SER A 337 -17.24 2.65 9.91
C SER A 337 -17.74 1.36 10.55
N TYR A 338 -17.06 0.24 10.27
CA TYR A 338 -17.27 -1.00 11.02
C TYR A 338 -16.39 -1.01 12.27
N LYS A 339 -17.04 -0.80 13.43
CA LYS A 339 -16.41 -0.92 14.74
C LYS A 339 -16.99 -2.11 15.51
N PRO A 340 -16.21 -3.17 15.77
CA PRO A 340 -16.72 -4.32 16.50
C PRO A 340 -16.99 -3.96 17.97
N PRO A 341 -17.91 -4.67 18.66
CA PRO A 341 -18.33 -4.32 20.02
C PRO A 341 -17.22 -4.29 21.08
N ASP A 342 -16.18 -5.11 20.91
CA ASP A 342 -15.04 -5.20 21.81
C ASP A 342 -13.98 -4.11 21.57
N VAL A 343 -14.13 -3.31 20.49
CA VAL A 343 -13.27 -2.17 20.18
C VAL A 343 -14.00 -0.88 20.57
N PRO A 344 -13.61 -0.22 21.69
CA PRO A 344 -14.30 0.98 22.15
C PRO A 344 -14.13 2.15 21.16
N VAL A 345 -12.91 2.33 20.65
CA VAL A 345 -12.48 3.39 19.73
C VAL A 345 -11.47 2.80 18.76
N HIS A 346 -11.42 3.25 17.51
CA HIS A 346 -10.44 2.76 16.54
C HIS A 346 -9.06 3.36 16.71
N ALA A 347 -8.98 4.64 17.07
CA ALA A 347 -7.73 5.39 17.14
C ALA A 347 -7.77 6.38 18.31
N THR A 348 -6.73 6.40 19.14
CA THR A 348 -6.57 7.40 20.21
C THR A 348 -5.20 8.07 20.10
N ASN A 349 -5.14 9.40 20.21
CA ASN A 349 -3.89 10.16 20.22
C ASN A 349 -3.00 9.84 19.00
N ILE A 350 -3.60 9.77 17.81
CA ILE A 350 -2.87 9.62 16.55
C ILE A 350 -2.58 10.99 15.97
N VAL A 351 -1.33 11.22 15.57
CA VAL A 351 -0.90 12.46 14.91
C VAL A 351 -0.71 12.18 13.41
N VAL A 352 -1.48 12.86 12.57
CA VAL A 352 -1.36 12.85 11.11
C VAL A 352 -0.90 14.23 10.68
N ARG A 353 0.40 14.38 10.36
CA ARG A 353 1.00 15.70 10.10
C ARG A 353 1.93 15.78 8.90
N ASN A 354 2.03 16.96 8.27
CA ASN A 354 3.00 17.23 7.20
C ASN A 354 2.93 16.20 6.05
N ASN A 355 1.76 15.69 5.67
CA ASN A 355 1.65 14.78 4.52
C ASN A 355 1.19 15.55 3.28
N PHE A 356 1.67 15.12 2.12
CA PHE A 356 1.14 15.51 0.81
C PHE A 356 0.20 14.41 0.30
N VAL A 357 -1.05 14.76 0.01
CA VAL A 357 -2.06 13.82 -0.47
C VAL A 357 -2.70 14.33 -1.76
N VAL A 358 -2.74 13.46 -2.78
CA VAL A 358 -3.19 13.79 -4.12
C VAL A 358 -4.15 12.72 -4.63
N GLN A 359 -5.37 13.14 -4.97
CA GLN A 359 -6.38 12.34 -5.68
C GLN A 359 -6.71 10.99 -5.04
N CYS A 360 -7.29 11.01 -3.84
CA CYS A 360 -7.84 9.83 -3.17
C CYS A 360 -9.38 9.89 -3.14
N PRO A 361 -10.06 9.39 -4.18
CA PRO A 361 -11.46 9.71 -4.47
C PRO A 361 -12.46 9.15 -3.45
N GLU A 362 -12.11 8.14 -2.65
CA GLU A 362 -12.98 7.66 -1.57
C GLU A 362 -12.84 8.56 -0.33
N SER A 363 -11.61 8.87 0.09
CA SER A 363 -11.25 9.93 1.06
C SER A 363 -9.73 10.17 1.07
N ASP A 364 -9.27 11.42 1.06
CA ASP A 364 -7.83 11.71 1.20
C ASP A 364 -7.33 11.45 2.62
N ILE A 365 -8.02 12.01 3.63
CA ILE A 365 -7.83 11.67 5.04
C ILE A 365 -9.19 11.42 5.68
N VAL A 366 -9.33 10.30 6.40
CA VAL A 366 -10.56 9.96 7.13
C VAL A 366 -10.28 9.63 8.58
N ALA A 367 -11.11 10.19 9.47
CA ALA A 367 -11.18 9.83 10.88
C ALA A 367 -12.57 9.27 11.21
N ASP A 368 -12.60 8.07 11.76
CA ASP A 368 -13.83 7.33 12.06
C ASP A 368 -13.70 6.57 13.40
N TYR A 369 -14.53 6.93 14.38
CA TYR A 369 -14.41 6.48 15.77
C TYR A 369 -13.02 6.74 16.36
N THR A 370 -12.64 8.02 16.47
CA THR A 370 -11.37 8.46 17.03
C THR A 370 -11.52 9.22 18.35
N ARG A 371 -10.41 9.38 19.08
CA ARG A 371 -10.34 10.19 20.29
C ARG A 371 -9.01 10.92 20.38
N ASP A 372 -9.04 12.20 20.72
CA ASP A 372 -7.84 13.01 21.01
C ASP A 372 -6.79 12.99 19.88
N CYS A 373 -7.21 12.79 18.63
CA CYS A 373 -6.29 12.75 17.49
C CYS A 373 -5.97 14.16 16.98
N LEU A 374 -4.86 14.30 16.26
CA LEU A 374 -4.46 15.53 15.58
C LEU A 374 -4.30 15.26 14.08
N ILE A 375 -5.05 15.98 13.26
CA ILE A 375 -4.85 16.04 11.79
C ILE A 375 -4.39 17.44 11.48
N ALA A 376 -3.07 17.65 11.29
CA ALA A 376 -2.54 18.99 11.20
C ALA A 376 -1.49 19.19 10.12
N ASN A 377 -1.46 20.39 9.52
CA ASN A 377 -0.42 20.75 8.57
C ASN A 377 -0.29 19.72 7.44
N ASN A 378 -1.39 19.19 6.90
CA ASN A 378 -1.34 18.39 5.68
C ASN A 378 -1.69 19.28 4.49
N THR A 379 -1.11 19.01 3.32
CA THR A 379 -1.52 19.65 2.05
C THR A 379 -2.21 18.60 1.19
N ILE A 380 -3.47 18.87 0.82
CA ILE A 380 -4.30 17.98 0.01
C ILE A 380 -4.66 18.67 -1.29
N PHE A 381 -4.35 18.04 -2.41
CA PHE A 381 -4.76 18.48 -3.75
C PHE A 381 -5.68 17.43 -4.37
N ASP A 382 -6.99 17.67 -4.27
CA ASP A 382 -8.01 16.85 -4.92
C ASP A 382 -9.23 17.70 -5.33
N PRO A 383 -9.06 18.63 -6.29
CA PRO A 383 -10.12 19.55 -6.67
C PRO A 383 -11.32 18.89 -7.36
N GLU A 384 -11.15 17.67 -7.85
CA GLU A 384 -12.18 16.91 -8.59
C GLU A 384 -12.81 15.80 -7.73
N ASN A 385 -12.53 15.77 -6.42
CA ASN A 385 -13.09 14.77 -5.52
C ASN A 385 -14.63 14.80 -5.52
N ARG A 386 -15.25 13.85 -6.24
CA ARG A 386 -16.71 13.77 -6.42
C ARG A 386 -17.49 13.61 -5.11
N LEU A 387 -16.86 13.09 -4.07
CA LEU A 387 -17.48 12.87 -2.77
C LEU A 387 -17.27 14.05 -1.82
N GLY A 388 -16.41 15.01 -2.17
CA GLY A 388 -16.01 16.11 -1.30
C GLY A 388 -15.39 15.64 0.01
N ARG A 389 -14.57 14.58 -0.03
CA ARG A 389 -14.01 13.90 1.16
C ARG A 389 -12.49 14.09 1.28
N LEU A 390 -12.01 15.33 1.19
CA LEU A 390 -10.58 15.62 1.38
C LEU A 390 -10.16 15.34 2.82
N ILE A 391 -10.82 15.96 3.79
CA ILE A 391 -10.78 15.50 5.18
C ILE A 391 -12.20 15.14 5.57
N ARG A 392 -12.43 13.86 5.87
CA ARG A 392 -13.73 13.36 6.33
C ARG A 392 -13.66 12.98 7.80
N LEU A 393 -14.55 13.56 8.60
CA LEU A 393 -14.74 13.21 10.00
C LEU A 393 -16.11 12.57 10.13
N VAL A 394 -16.18 11.30 10.53
CA VAL A 394 -17.43 10.55 10.56
C VAL A 394 -17.55 9.75 11.86
N HIS A 395 -18.78 9.54 12.34
CA HIS A 395 -19.08 8.98 13.67
C HIS A 395 -18.33 9.73 14.79
N ASP A 396 -17.93 9.05 15.87
CA ASP A 396 -17.31 9.73 17.03
C ASP A 396 -15.86 10.14 16.76
N ASN A 397 -15.50 11.35 17.15
CA ASN A 397 -14.15 11.93 17.00
C ASN A 397 -13.83 12.88 18.16
N SER A 398 -14.18 12.47 19.39
CA SER A 398 -14.15 13.35 20.57
C SER A 398 -12.73 13.85 20.88
N GLY A 399 -12.57 15.15 21.07
CA GLY A 399 -11.27 15.76 21.41
C GLY A 399 -10.33 15.91 20.21
N THR A 400 -10.72 15.42 19.03
CA THR A 400 -9.91 15.54 17.81
C THR A 400 -9.73 17.00 17.39
N VAL A 401 -8.52 17.33 16.98
CA VAL A 401 -8.14 18.64 16.46
C VAL A 401 -7.78 18.50 14.98
N VAL A 402 -8.37 19.35 14.15
CA VAL A 402 -7.99 19.48 12.75
C VAL A 402 -7.48 20.90 12.54
N ALA A 403 -6.19 21.06 12.28
CA ALA A 403 -5.55 22.37 12.33
C ALA A 403 -4.56 22.62 11.19
N ASN A 404 -4.48 23.86 10.69
CA ASN A 404 -3.49 24.26 9.70
C ASN A 404 -3.42 23.38 8.44
N ASN A 405 -4.48 22.69 8.03
CA ASN A 405 -4.45 21.91 6.78
C ASN A 405 -4.74 22.83 5.60
N LEU A 406 -4.01 22.64 4.50
CA LEU A 406 -4.22 23.31 3.22
C LEU A 406 -4.98 22.37 2.28
N LEU A 407 -6.21 22.74 1.90
CA LEU A 407 -7.08 21.95 1.05
C LEU A 407 -7.30 22.66 -0.29
N VAL A 408 -6.96 22.00 -1.39
CA VAL A 408 -7.27 22.46 -2.74
C VAL A 408 -8.35 21.55 -3.30
N GLY A 409 -9.59 22.01 -3.18
CA GLY A 409 -10.78 21.24 -3.51
C GLY A 409 -11.93 21.51 -2.56
N SER A 410 -12.58 20.46 -2.07
CA SER A 410 -13.71 20.60 -1.14
C SER A 410 -13.24 20.95 0.28
N PRO A 411 -14.06 21.70 1.06
CA PRO A 411 -13.78 21.92 2.47
C PRO A 411 -13.83 20.61 3.27
N ILE A 412 -13.40 20.68 4.54
CA ILE A 412 -13.54 19.58 5.50
C ILE A 412 -15.00 19.14 5.56
N ARG A 413 -15.22 17.83 5.40
CA ARG A 413 -16.54 17.19 5.50
C ARG A 413 -16.70 16.60 6.89
N ASN A 414 -17.31 17.37 7.78
CA ASN A 414 -17.63 16.92 9.14
C ASN A 414 -19.06 16.34 9.22
N GLU A 415 -19.15 15.04 9.44
CA GLU A 415 -20.38 14.26 9.66
C GLU A 415 -20.50 13.80 11.12
N SER A 416 -19.54 14.16 11.98
CA SER A 416 -19.49 13.83 13.40
C SER A 416 -20.31 14.81 14.23
N THR A 417 -20.89 14.32 15.32
CA THR A 417 -21.49 15.14 16.38
C THR A 417 -20.56 15.40 17.56
N SER A 418 -19.33 14.87 17.51
CA SER A 418 -18.33 15.07 18.56
C SER A 418 -17.82 16.50 18.65
N GLU A 419 -17.33 16.88 19.83
CA GLU A 419 -16.56 18.11 19.99
C GLU A 419 -15.22 17.98 19.24
N ILE A 420 -15.10 18.70 18.13
CA ILE A 420 -13.93 18.75 17.26
C ILE A 420 -13.48 20.21 17.15
N ARG A 421 -12.18 20.47 17.29
CA ARG A 421 -11.62 21.81 17.10
C ARG A 421 -11.06 21.96 15.69
N LEU A 422 -11.63 22.87 14.91
CA LEU A 422 -11.14 23.25 13.58
C LEU A 422 -10.39 24.58 13.69
N LEU A 423 -9.08 24.60 13.42
CA LEU A 423 -8.23 25.78 13.63
C LEU A 423 -7.43 26.10 12.37
N HIS A 424 -7.59 27.30 11.79
CA HIS A 424 -6.75 27.78 10.69
C HIS A 424 -6.58 26.79 9.51
N ASN A 425 -7.59 25.97 9.20
CA ASN A 425 -7.59 25.17 7.97
C ASN A 425 -7.99 26.09 6.82
N LEU A 426 -7.23 26.04 5.72
CA LEU A 426 -7.44 26.90 4.56
C LEU A 426 -7.92 26.07 3.38
N VAL A 427 -8.94 26.58 2.69
CA VAL A 427 -9.39 26.04 1.41
C VAL A 427 -9.02 27.05 0.32
N LEU A 428 -8.29 26.59 -0.69
CA LEU A 428 -7.95 27.39 -1.87
C LEU A 428 -8.62 26.81 -3.12
N PRO A 429 -8.99 27.66 -4.10
CA PRO A 429 -9.34 27.17 -5.43
C PRO A 429 -8.12 26.54 -6.11
N SER A 430 -8.37 25.58 -6.98
CA SER A 430 -7.30 25.03 -7.82
C SER A 430 -6.79 26.07 -8.79
N SER A 431 -5.46 26.17 -8.91
CA SER A 431 -4.76 27.04 -9.86
C SER A 431 -3.55 26.28 -10.41
N PRO A 432 -3.26 26.35 -11.72
CA PRO A 432 -2.12 25.66 -12.33
C PRO A 432 -0.76 26.12 -11.77
N ASP A 433 -0.70 27.31 -11.16
CA ASP A 433 0.54 27.90 -10.64
C ASP A 433 0.68 27.83 -9.12
N LEU A 434 -0.22 27.14 -8.43
CA LEU A 434 -0.17 27.05 -6.97
C LEU A 434 1.01 26.17 -6.50
N PHE A 435 1.11 24.97 -7.06
CA PHE A 435 2.08 23.94 -6.66
C PHE A 435 3.06 23.60 -7.78
N ALA A 436 4.25 23.11 -7.42
CA ALA A 436 5.32 22.82 -8.35
C ALA A 436 4.95 21.72 -9.37
N ASP A 437 4.45 20.57 -8.92
CA ASP A 437 3.91 19.52 -9.78
C ASP A 437 2.87 18.66 -9.02
N PRO A 438 1.63 19.17 -8.88
CA PRO A 438 0.63 18.51 -8.04
C PRO A 438 0.20 17.14 -8.57
N LYS A 439 0.33 16.87 -9.88
CA LYS A 439 -0.02 15.56 -10.46
C LYS A 439 0.98 14.48 -10.09
N ARG A 440 2.24 14.86 -9.83
CA ARG A 440 3.32 13.96 -9.41
C ARG A 440 3.58 14.01 -7.91
N GLY A 441 2.68 14.62 -7.12
CA GLY A 441 2.76 14.69 -5.66
C GLY A 441 3.56 15.86 -5.11
N ASP A 442 4.13 16.72 -5.95
CA ASP A 442 4.90 17.89 -5.52
C ASP A 442 3.98 19.06 -5.21
N LEU A 443 3.63 19.17 -3.92
CA LEU A 443 2.75 20.21 -3.37
C LEU A 443 3.52 21.34 -2.67
N HIS A 444 4.81 21.51 -2.97
CA HIS A 444 5.52 22.73 -2.58
C HIS A 444 4.91 23.92 -3.35
N LEU A 445 4.68 25.03 -2.66
CA LEU A 445 4.17 26.24 -3.30
C LEU A 445 5.19 26.73 -4.35
N LYS A 446 4.71 27.25 -5.50
CA LYS A 446 5.59 27.92 -6.49
C LYS A 446 5.89 29.36 -6.14
N THR A 447 4.94 30.01 -5.46
CA THR A 447 5.00 31.43 -5.08
C THR A 447 4.36 31.59 -3.71
N PRO A 448 4.83 32.57 -2.90
CA PRO A 448 4.28 32.77 -1.56
C PRO A 448 2.80 33.15 -1.67
N GLN A 449 1.97 32.52 -0.85
CA GLN A 449 0.54 32.80 -0.78
C GLN A 449 0.25 33.49 0.55
N SER A 450 -0.22 34.73 0.53
CA SER A 450 -0.45 35.51 1.76
C SER A 450 -1.44 34.88 2.74
N ALA A 451 -2.37 34.05 2.24
CA ALA A 451 -3.31 33.31 3.07
C ALA A 451 -2.68 32.04 3.70
N VAL A 452 -1.60 31.53 3.12
CA VAL A 452 -0.88 30.34 3.62
C VAL A 452 0.26 30.75 4.53
N CYS A 453 1.11 31.68 4.06
CA CYS A 453 2.33 32.08 4.73
C CYS A 453 2.04 32.80 6.04
N ASP A 454 2.70 32.38 7.11
CA ASP A 454 2.49 32.85 8.48
C ASP A 454 1.03 32.79 8.98
N GLY A 455 0.18 31.96 8.34
CA GLY A 455 -1.27 31.92 8.56
C GLY A 455 -1.75 30.88 9.58
N GLY A 456 -0.87 29.96 9.98
CA GLY A 456 -1.17 28.86 10.88
C GLY A 456 -1.03 29.22 12.36
N THR A 457 -1.48 28.30 13.22
CA THR A 457 -1.22 28.35 14.67
C THR A 457 -0.08 27.42 15.04
N PRO A 458 0.86 27.81 15.93
CA PRO A 458 1.88 26.90 16.42
C PRO A 458 1.24 25.73 17.18
N LEU A 459 1.75 24.52 16.94
CA LEU A 459 1.30 23.29 17.58
C LEU A 459 2.53 22.57 18.16
N PRO A 460 2.52 22.17 19.45
CA PRO A 460 3.68 21.52 20.06
C PRO A 460 4.00 20.16 19.42
N GLN A 461 3.00 19.52 18.81
CA GLN A 461 3.15 18.29 18.04
C GLN A 461 3.49 18.55 16.57
N VAL A 462 3.85 19.76 16.13
CA VAL A 462 4.29 20.06 14.75
C VAL A 462 5.40 21.12 14.80
N THR A 463 6.64 20.67 14.96
CA THR A 463 7.82 21.55 15.15
C THR A 463 8.66 21.75 13.90
N GLU A 464 8.43 20.92 12.89
CA GLU A 464 9.08 20.98 11.58
C GLU A 464 8.04 20.76 10.49
N ASP A 465 8.38 21.01 9.23
CA ASP A 465 7.51 20.85 8.07
C ASP A 465 7.79 19.54 7.29
N PHE A 466 7.36 19.47 6.02
CA PHE A 466 7.58 18.36 5.11
C PHE A 466 9.07 18.15 4.80
N ASP A 467 9.81 19.24 4.59
CA ASP A 467 11.25 19.32 4.31
C ASP A 467 12.13 19.26 5.56
N ARG A 468 11.51 19.15 6.75
CA ARG A 468 12.17 19.23 8.07
C ARG A 468 12.76 20.61 8.37
N GLN A 469 12.25 21.66 7.73
CA GLN A 469 12.51 23.03 8.13
C GLN A 469 11.77 23.30 9.45
N PRO A 470 12.41 23.97 10.42
CA PRO A 470 11.78 24.29 11.69
C PRO A 470 10.62 25.27 11.48
N ARG A 471 9.52 25.03 12.20
CA ARG A 471 8.38 25.95 12.24
C ARG A 471 8.58 26.99 13.34
N ASP A 472 8.28 28.25 13.03
CA ASP A 472 8.38 29.35 14.00
C ASP A 472 7.03 29.61 14.71
N SER A 473 6.91 30.76 15.38
CA SER A 473 5.68 31.14 16.11
C SER A 473 4.48 31.43 15.20
N ARG A 474 4.70 31.55 13.89
CA ARG A 474 3.71 31.83 12.85
C ARG A 474 3.95 30.83 11.70
N PRO A 475 3.60 29.55 11.91
CA PRO A 475 3.84 28.55 10.88
C PRO A 475 2.96 28.77 9.65
N ASP A 476 3.43 28.32 8.51
CA ASP A 476 2.64 28.26 7.28
C ASP A 476 1.53 27.20 7.37
N ILE A 477 0.38 27.45 6.73
CA ILE A 477 -0.72 26.48 6.61
C ILE A 477 -0.36 25.42 5.57
N GLY A 478 -0.58 24.16 5.89
CA GLY A 478 -0.20 23.02 5.05
C GLY A 478 1.10 22.38 5.50
N ALA A 479 1.57 21.43 4.72
CA ALA A 479 2.66 20.54 5.09
C ALA A 479 4.06 21.16 4.98
N ASP A 480 4.24 22.22 4.22
CA ASP A 480 5.55 22.80 3.90
C ASP A 480 5.62 24.29 4.28
N GLU A 481 6.78 24.76 4.77
CA GLU A 481 7.04 26.17 5.03
C GLU A 481 7.59 26.85 3.77
N TRP A 482 7.05 28.02 3.44
CA TRP A 482 7.67 28.85 2.41
C TRP A 482 9.07 29.28 2.87
N PRO A 483 10.13 29.10 2.06
CA PRO A 483 11.47 29.51 2.42
C PRO A 483 11.52 31.01 2.75
N LYS A 484 11.72 31.34 4.03
CA LYS A 484 11.92 32.72 4.47
C LYS A 484 13.34 33.12 4.07
N GLU A 485 13.50 34.17 3.25
CA GLU A 485 14.84 34.71 2.97
C GLU A 485 15.55 34.99 4.29
N SER A 486 16.74 34.41 4.49
CA SER A 486 17.55 34.71 5.66
C SER A 486 17.81 36.21 5.72
N PRO A 487 17.60 36.89 6.86
CA PRO A 487 17.90 38.32 6.99
C PRO A 487 19.39 38.68 6.78
N PHE A 488 20.28 37.71 6.52
CA PHE A 488 21.71 37.92 6.33
C PHE A 488 22.19 38.00 4.86
N GLN A 489 21.30 38.19 3.88
CA GLN A 489 21.72 38.41 2.48
C GLN A 489 21.15 39.68 1.84
N LYS A 490 21.28 40.84 2.50
CA LYS A 490 21.31 42.15 1.80
C LYS A 490 22.32 43.10 2.43
N SER A 491 23.59 42.90 2.08
CA SER A 491 24.58 43.98 2.01
C SER A 491 25.66 43.61 0.99
N ASN A 492 25.51 44.10 -0.24
CA ASN A 492 26.60 44.51 -1.12
C ASN A 492 26.08 45.60 -2.05
#